data_AF-A0A6A5ZDB7-F1
#
_entry.id   AF-A0A6A5ZDB7-F1
#
_cell.length_a   1.000
_cell.length_b   1.000
_cell.length_c   1.000
_cell.angle_alpha   90.00
_cell.angle_beta   90.00
_cell.angle_gamma   90.00
#
_symmetry.space_group_name_H-M   'P 1'
#
loop_
_entity.id
_entity.type
_entity.pdbx_description
1 polymer ?
#
loop_
_entity_poly.entity_id
_entity_poly.type
_entity_poly.pdbx_seq_one_letter_code
_entity_poly.pdbx_strand_id
1 'polypeptide(L)' 'MPSPTQARSFMRSAARYLTEPHPFARNPTTMASHPIQWRPYVQHFSRAGTFYFPAMAFVIGWPLGAAWLLNKTGM' A
#
# COMPACT_ATOMS: atom_id res chain seq x y z
N MET A 1 24.60 9.60 2.91
CA MET A 1 24.72 9.01 1.57
C MET A 1 23.56 9.48 0.71
N PRO A 2 23.82 10.15 -0.42
CA PRO A 2 22.77 10.53 -1.36
C PRO A 2 22.06 9.28 -1.89
N SER A 3 20.75 9.40 -2.09
CA SER A 3 19.92 8.33 -2.63
C SER A 3 20.24 8.12 -4.13
N PRO A 4 20.15 6.89 -4.67
CA PRO A 4 20.35 6.60 -6.08
C PRO A 4 19.39 7.35 -7.03
N THR A 5 18.26 7.82 -6.52
CA THR A 5 17.21 8.48 -7.31
C THR A 5 16.72 9.74 -6.61
N GLN A 6 16.36 10.77 -7.40
CA GLN A 6 15.84 12.04 -6.87
C GLN A 6 14.56 11.84 -6.06
N ALA A 7 13.64 10.98 -6.50
CA ALA A 7 12.40 10.67 -5.77
C ALA A 7 12.65 10.12 -4.36
N ARG A 8 13.61 9.20 -4.19
CA ARG A 8 13.99 8.69 -2.86
C ARG A 8 14.73 9.73 -2.01
N SER A 9 15.45 10.66 -2.64
CA SER A 9 16.09 11.78 -1.93
C SER A 9 15.02 12.71 -1.37
N PHE A 10 14.03 13.06 -2.19
CA PHE A 10 12.88 13.86 -1.80
C PHE A 10 12.04 13.19 -0.70
N MET A 11 11.72 11.90 -0.84
CA MET A 11 10.99 11.18 0.22
C MET A 11 11.77 11.12 1.53
N ARG A 12 13.11 11.00 1.46
CA ARG A 12 13.98 11.02 2.64
C ARG A 12 14.04 12.40 3.28
N SER A 13 14.10 13.48 2.50
CA SER A 13 14.10 14.84 3.04
C SER A 13 12.75 15.19 3.65
N ALA A 14 11.64 14.81 2.99
CA ALA A 14 10.29 14.99 3.52
C ALA A 14 10.10 14.20 4.83
N ALA A 15 10.52 12.94 4.89
CA ALA A 15 10.44 12.14 6.11
C ALA A 15 11.24 12.75 7.28
N ARG A 16 12.43 13.32 7.00
CA ARG A 16 13.26 14.01 7.99
C ARG A 16 12.73 15.38 8.40
N TYR A 17 12.00 16.06 7.51
CA TYR A 17 11.39 17.36 7.77
C TYR A 17 10.12 17.21 8.61
N LEU A 18 9.31 16.20 8.33
CA LEU A 18 8.08 15.88 9.06
C LEU A 18 8.34 15.23 10.43
N THR A 19 9.59 14.86 10.71
CA THR A 19 10.02 14.37 12.03
C THR A 19 10.88 15.44 12.67
N GLU A 20 10.26 16.36 13.39
CA GLU A 20 10.98 17.36 14.17
C GLU A 20 11.95 16.64 15.13
N PRO A 21 13.23 17.05 15.23
CA PRO A 21 14.22 16.38 16.07
C PRO A 21 13.90 16.65 17.56
N HIS A 22 12.87 15.98 18.06
CA HIS A 22 12.53 15.98 19.48
C HIS A 22 13.73 15.38 20.22
N PRO A 23 14.17 15.95 21.37
CA PRO A 23 15.35 15.49 22.10
C PRO A 23 15.32 14.00 22.48
N PHE A 24 14.15 13.37 22.49
CA PHE A 24 13.93 11.95 22.77
C PHE A 24 13.69 11.07 21.52
N ALA A 25 13.52 11.66 20.33
CA ALA A 25 13.22 10.94 19.08
C ALA A 25 14.45 10.77 18.17
N ARG A 26 15.67 10.77 18.75
CA ARG A 26 16.89 10.48 18.01
C ARG A 26 16.98 8.98 17.78
N ASN A 27 16.67 8.54 16.57
CA ASN A 27 16.93 7.16 16.16
C ASN A 27 18.43 6.86 16.30
N PRO A 28 18.82 5.71 16.89
CA PRO A 28 20.23 5.35 17.05
C PRO A 28 20.89 5.28 15.67
N THR A 29 21.94 6.07 15.46
CA THR A 29 22.71 6.10 14.20
C THR A 29 23.76 4.99 14.12
N THR A 30 24.07 4.38 15.27
CA THR A 30 25.08 3.33 15.43
C THR A 30 24.50 1.92 15.30
N MET A 31 23.18 1.78 15.26
CA MET A 31 22.50 0.50 15.16
C MET A 31 21.69 0.42 13.87
N ALA A 32 21.69 -0.76 13.24
CA ALA A 32 20.83 -1.02 12.10
C ALA A 32 19.36 -1.02 12.52
N SER A 33 18.47 -0.58 11.62
CA SER A 33 17.03 -0.70 11.83
C SER A 33 16.65 -2.17 12.02
N HIS A 34 15.70 -2.44 12.92
CA HIS A 34 15.17 -3.78 13.07
C HIS A 34 14.55 -4.25 11.73
N PRO A 35 14.68 -5.55 11.39
CA PRO A 35 14.04 -6.10 10.21
C PRO A 35 12.51 -6.09 10.38
N ILE A 36 11.80 -5.59 9.38
CA ILE A 36 10.33 -5.52 9.40
C ILE A 36 9.76 -6.94 9.41
N GLN A 37 8.87 -7.22 10.36
CA GLN A 37 8.09 -8.44 10.37
C GLN A 37 6.92 -8.33 9.38
N TRP A 38 7.08 -8.84 8.16
CA TRP A 38 6.09 -8.71 7.08
C TRP A 38 4.80 -9.52 7.29
N ARG A 39 4.86 -10.60 8.08
CA ARG A 39 3.75 -11.53 8.30
C ARG A 39 2.43 -10.86 8.72
N PRO A 40 2.35 -10.02 9.77
CA PRO A 40 1.10 -9.37 10.16
C PRO A 40 0.54 -8.48 9.05
N TYR A 41 1.38 -7.73 8.34
CA TYR A 41 0.94 -6.85 7.26
C TYR A 41 0.27 -7.62 6.12
N VAL A 42 0.89 -8.72 5.68
CA VAL A 42 0.32 -9.60 4.65
C VAL A 42 -0.99 -10.22 5.14
N GLN A 43 -1.06 -10.63 6.41
CA GLN A 43 -2.26 -11.22 6.98
C GLN A 43 -3.43 -10.22 7.09
N HIS A 44 -3.17 -8.98 7.48
CA HIS A 44 -4.19 -7.94 7.51
C HIS A 44 -4.65 -7.57 6.11
N PHE A 45 -3.69 -7.41 5.18
CA PHE A 45 -4.00 -7.11 3.79
C PHE A 45 -4.84 -8.22 3.15
N SER A 46 -4.50 -9.49 3.36
CA SER A 46 -5.26 -10.60 2.79
C SER A 46 -6.67 -10.71 3.39
N ARG A 47 -6.83 -10.55 4.70
CA ARG A 47 -8.15 -10.55 5.36
C ARG A 47 -9.04 -9.39 4.91
N ALA A 48 -8.46 -8.20 4.71
CA ALA A 48 -9.21 -7.09 4.11
C ALA A 48 -9.55 -7.40 2.65
N GLY A 49 -8.56 -7.87 1.89
CA GLY A 49 -8.69 -8.21 0.48
C GLY A 49 -9.79 -9.24 0.20
N THR A 50 -9.98 -10.23 1.07
CA THR A 50 -11.03 -11.26 0.88
C THR A 50 -12.44 -10.70 0.79
N PHE A 51 -12.71 -9.52 1.37
CA PHE A 51 -14.00 -8.86 1.26
C PHE A 51 -14.01 -7.80 0.15
N TYR A 52 -13.00 -6.92 0.15
CA TYR A 52 -13.00 -5.78 -0.77
C TYR A 52 -12.79 -6.18 -2.23
N PHE A 53 -11.95 -7.17 -2.53
CA PHE A 53 -11.74 -7.59 -3.93
C PHE A 53 -13.02 -8.10 -4.60
N PRO A 54 -13.78 -9.07 -4.04
CA PRO A 54 -15.00 -9.53 -4.68
C PRO A 54 -16.07 -8.43 -4.71
N ALA A 55 -16.21 -7.62 -3.66
CA ALA A 55 -17.15 -6.51 -3.66
C ALA A 55 -16.84 -5.51 -4.78
N MET A 56 -15.57 -5.16 -4.96
CA MET A 56 -15.13 -4.23 -5.99
C MET A 56 -15.24 -4.84 -7.39
N ALA A 57 -14.94 -6.13 -7.55
CA ALA A 57 -15.15 -6.86 -8.79
C ALA A 57 -16.63 -6.91 -9.19
N PHE A 58 -17.54 -7.01 -8.22
CA PHE A 58 -18.98 -6.93 -8.48
C PHE A 58 -19.39 -5.51 -8.90
N VAL A 59 -19.03 -4.50 -8.11
CA VAL A 59 -19.42 -3.10 -8.37
C VAL A 59 -18.84 -2.54 -9.66
N ILE A 60 -17.63 -2.97 -10.05
CA ILE A 60 -17.01 -2.53 -11.31
C ILE A 60 -17.38 -3.47 -12.46
N GLY A 61 -17.49 -4.77 -12.19
CA GLY A 61 -17.69 -5.80 -13.21
C GLY A 61 -19.14 -6.04 -13.63
N TRP A 62 -20.14 -5.57 -12.88
CA TRP A 62 -21.55 -5.79 -13.22
C TRP A 62 -21.96 -5.32 -14.62
N PRO A 63 -21.44 -4.22 -15.22
CA PRO A 63 -21.85 -3.81 -16.56
C PRO A 63 -21.35 -4.81 -17.62
N LEU A 64 -20.14 -5.35 -17.44
CA LEU A 64 -19.59 -6.37 -18.32
C LEU A 64 -20.35 -7.69 -18.17
N GLY A 65 -20.69 -8.07 -16.94
CA GLY A 65 -21.52 -9.24 -16.66
C GLY A 65 -22.91 -9.12 -17.26
N ALA A 66 -23.54 -7.95 -17.13
CA ALA A 66 -24.86 -7.66 -17.69
C ALA A 66 -24.83 -7.68 -19.23
N ALA A 67 -23.85 -7.03 -19.86
CA ALA A 67 -23.70 -7.04 -21.31
C ALA A 67 -23.48 -8.47 -21.85
N TRP A 68 -22.64 -9.27 -21.18
CA TRP A 68 -22.45 -10.66 -21.56
C TRP A 68 -23.74 -11.48 -21.42
N LEU A 69 -24.52 -11.26 -20.35
CA LEU A 69 -25.78 -11.95 -20.13
C LEU A 69 -26.82 -11.58 -21.20
N LEU A 70 -26.99 -10.29 -21.50
CA LEU A 70 -27.92 -9.79 -22.52
C LEU A 70 -27.61 -10.38 -23.90
N ASN A 71 -26.34 -10.29 -24.32
CA ASN A 71 -25.86 -10.89 -25.57
C ASN A 71 -26.13 -12.40 -25.65
N LYS A 72 -26.03 -13.11 -24.52
CA LYS A 72 -26.31 -14.55 -24.46
C LYS A 72 -27.80 -14.86 -24.51
N THR A 73 -28.65 -13.99 -23.96
CA THR A 73 -30.11 -14.13 -23.96
C THR A 73 -30.78 -13.63 -25.24
N GLY A 74 -30.05 -12.98 -26.14
CA GLY A 74 -30.58 -12.48 -27.42
C GLY A 74 -31.45 -11.23 -27.29
N MET A 75 -31.26 -10.46 -26.21
CA MET A 75 -31.79 -9.11 -26.02
C MET A 75 -30.71 -8.09 -26.38
#